data_AF-A0A7W9MY55-F1
#
_entry.id   AF-A0A7W9MY55-F1
#
_cell.length_a   1.000
_cell.length_b   1.000
_cell.length_c   1.000
_cell.angle_alpha   90.00
_cell.angle_beta   90.00
_cell.angle_gamma   90.00
#
_symmetry.space_group_name_H-M   'P 1'
#
loop_
_entity.id
_entity.type
_entity.pdbx_description
1 polymer ?
#
loop_
_entity_poly.entity_id
_entity_poly.type
_entity_poly.pdbx_seq_one_letter_code
_entity_poly.pdbx_strand_id
1 'polypeptide(L)'
;MGGDVGTRRRVLWTAGVVVLAVAVSTVTWAVRRPDERAVTSAADTEARMVAQVDAVLKARAAAVIGGKLPVFLGQLDPRNTKLRARHQVQYANLRKIGLRSLTYRREAGWVPEPQAQHGAKAFAFRIMMLVQVNGIDTSARYVPAGYTFAERNGRWLLVDDDDLAAETDRGKTREPWDLGPLEVVRGPGVLVIVPPSERANGRRLLHEARIATPAVRTATRRAQAGILIVALGDGRSFDAEWQTGGHPAAAVAVQNYTPIDPEATQFKVTGSRIVIHPSERADADRFLLAHEFTHAAMSPLGHGAPTWLVEGFAEYVEMELTAEEGHTEWLADHRRTIRREGLPKLKVLPIDGVFHGDYDEQSYGVSWLIVEHLVTTYGLPKVNAFYTDVAKAPEDPAARDRALAKHFKTTDAALVAAVKR
;
A
#
# COMPACT_ATOMS: atom_id res chain seq x y z
N MET A 1 29.34 0.04 47.42
CA MET A 1 28.95 0.52 46.08
C MET A 1 28.50 -0.72 45.32
N GLY A 2 27.22 -1.07 45.22
CA GLY A 2 26.07 -0.27 44.79
C GLY A 2 25.75 -0.70 43.36
N GLY A 3 25.02 -1.80 43.18
CA GLY A 3 23.66 -1.81 42.63
C GLY A 3 23.65 -2.64 41.33
N ASP A 4 23.53 -3.96 41.38
CA ASP A 4 22.35 -4.83 41.59
C ASP A 4 21.66 -5.22 40.27
N VAL A 5 21.71 -6.53 40.00
CA VAL A 5 21.23 -7.27 38.83
C VAL A 5 20.23 -8.28 39.39
N GLY A 6 18.97 -8.24 38.97
CA GLY A 6 17.91 -8.99 39.65
C GLY A 6 16.75 -9.44 38.78
N THR A 7 17.01 -10.49 38.01
CA THR A 7 16.13 -11.48 37.38
C THR A 7 14.73 -11.74 37.98
N ARG A 8 13.79 -12.01 37.06
CA ARG A 8 12.46 -12.64 37.22
C ARG A 8 12.40 -13.82 38.21
N ARG A 9 11.26 -13.99 38.89
CA ARG A 9 10.62 -15.32 39.08
C ARG A 9 9.12 -15.23 39.44
N ARG A 10 8.33 -16.04 38.74
CA ARG A 10 6.94 -16.44 39.06
C ARG A 10 6.96 -17.43 40.22
N VAL A 11 5.97 -17.41 41.11
CA VAL A 11 5.52 -18.60 41.85
C VAL A 11 4.01 -18.51 42.12
N LEU A 12 3.29 -19.53 41.64
CA LEU A 12 1.95 -19.95 42.05
C LEU A 12 2.00 -20.61 43.44
N TRP A 13 0.99 -20.38 44.29
CA TRP A 13 0.60 -21.36 45.31
C TRP A 13 -0.92 -21.46 45.42
N THR A 14 -1.35 -22.72 45.40
CA THR A 14 -2.69 -23.27 45.58
C THR A 14 -2.99 -23.65 47.03
N ALA A 15 -4.28 -23.93 47.29
CA ALA A 15 -4.90 -24.59 48.45
C ALA A 15 -5.18 -23.69 49.67
N GLY A 16 -6.33 -23.74 50.35
CA GLY A 16 -7.51 -24.60 50.26
C GLY A 16 -8.29 -24.52 51.59
N VAL A 17 -9.61 -24.26 51.49
CA VAL A 17 -10.75 -24.66 52.34
C VAL A 17 -10.64 -24.60 53.89
N VAL A 18 -11.60 -23.91 54.54
CA VAL A 18 -12.65 -24.52 55.42
C VAL A 18 -13.65 -23.43 55.89
N VAL A 19 -14.92 -23.83 55.88
CA VAL A 19 -16.16 -23.10 56.20
C VAL A 19 -16.36 -22.92 57.71
N LEU A 20 -16.88 -21.77 58.14
CA LEU A 20 -17.90 -21.73 59.21
C LEU A 20 -18.72 -20.43 59.13
N ALA A 21 -20.05 -20.58 59.06
CA ALA A 21 -21.02 -19.50 59.17
C ALA A 21 -21.25 -19.09 60.63
N VAL A 22 -21.53 -17.80 60.88
CA VAL A 22 -22.55 -17.30 61.84
C VAL A 22 -22.72 -15.77 61.68
N ALA A 23 -23.98 -15.41 61.35
CA ALA A 23 -24.83 -14.25 61.68
C ALA A 23 -24.28 -12.83 62.00
N VAL A 24 -24.81 -11.87 61.19
CA VAL A 24 -25.40 -10.55 61.54
C VAL A 24 -24.45 -9.50 62.13
N SER A 25 -24.16 -8.40 61.41
CA SER A 25 -24.92 -7.13 61.56
C SER A 25 -24.73 -6.23 60.34
N THR A 26 -25.84 -5.73 59.81
CA THR A 26 -25.92 -4.80 58.68
C THR A 26 -25.41 -3.40 59.05
N VAL A 27 -24.26 -3.01 58.51
CA VAL A 27 -23.99 -1.62 58.17
C VAL A 27 -23.94 -1.55 56.65
N THR A 28 -25.08 -1.29 56.03
CA THR A 28 -25.16 -0.96 54.61
C THR A 28 -24.53 0.41 54.41
N TRP A 29 -23.22 0.46 54.21
CA TRP A 29 -22.67 1.49 53.34
C TRP A 29 -23.27 1.21 51.96
N ALA A 30 -24.24 2.04 51.57
CA ALA A 30 -24.73 2.07 50.22
C ALA A 30 -23.55 2.44 49.31
N VAL A 31 -22.83 1.43 48.83
CA VAL A 31 -22.02 1.54 47.63
C VAL A 31 -23.04 1.88 46.56
N ARG A 32 -23.13 3.18 46.26
CA ARG A 32 -23.95 3.72 45.18
C ARG A 32 -23.46 3.02 43.92
N ARG A 33 -24.19 1.99 43.49
CA ARG A 33 -24.00 1.41 42.16
C ARG A 33 -24.05 2.59 41.20
N PRO A 34 -23.07 2.76 40.28
CA PRO A 34 -23.22 3.74 39.22
C PRO A 34 -24.61 3.54 38.62
N ASP A 35 -25.40 4.62 38.55
CA ASP A 35 -26.79 4.56 38.11
C ASP A 35 -26.84 3.83 36.76
N GLU A 36 -27.48 2.66 36.74
CA GLU A 36 -27.64 1.82 35.55
C GLU A 36 -28.33 2.60 34.41
N ARG A 37 -29.12 3.62 34.77
CA ARG A 37 -29.72 4.66 33.89
C ARG A 37 -28.70 5.63 33.27
N ALA A 38 -27.66 6.00 34.00
CA ALA A 38 -26.61 6.87 33.48
C ALA A 38 -25.69 6.12 32.50
N VAL A 39 -25.39 4.85 32.79
CA VAL A 39 -24.62 3.98 31.90
C VAL A 39 -25.38 3.68 30.60
N THR A 40 -26.67 3.37 30.70
CA THR A 40 -27.53 3.15 29.51
C THR A 40 -27.73 4.42 28.69
N SER A 41 -27.91 5.60 29.31
CA SER A 41 -28.07 6.85 28.56
C SER A 41 -26.79 7.32 27.85
N ALA A 42 -25.61 7.06 28.45
CA ALA A 42 -24.33 7.30 27.81
C ALA A 42 -24.11 6.36 26.61
N ALA A 43 -24.36 5.06 26.79
CA ALA A 43 -24.29 4.07 25.72
C ALA A 43 -25.25 4.38 24.56
N ASP A 44 -26.48 4.80 24.86
CA ASP A 44 -27.45 5.25 23.85
C ASP A 44 -26.98 6.49 23.09
N THR A 45 -26.31 7.42 23.79
CA THR A 45 -25.76 8.65 23.18
C THR A 45 -24.62 8.32 22.23
N GLU A 46 -23.72 7.43 22.64
CA GLU A 46 -22.61 6.95 21.81
C GLU A 46 -23.14 6.20 20.57
N ALA A 47 -24.09 5.28 20.75
CA ALA A 47 -24.70 4.55 19.65
C ALA A 47 -25.37 5.50 18.62
N ARG A 48 -26.04 6.56 19.09
CA ARG A 48 -26.63 7.59 18.22
C ARG A 48 -25.59 8.42 17.49
N MET A 49 -24.49 8.81 18.15
CA MET A 49 -23.37 9.49 17.51
C MET A 49 -22.80 8.63 16.38
N VAL A 50 -22.48 7.37 16.69
CA VAL A 50 -21.92 6.41 15.75
C VAL A 50 -22.82 6.21 14.54
N ALA A 51 -24.13 6.01 14.74
CA ALA A 51 -25.08 5.87 13.65
C ALA A 51 -25.16 7.11 12.75
N GLN A 52 -25.04 8.32 13.32
CA GLN A 52 -25.04 9.56 12.55
C GLN A 52 -23.73 9.77 11.78
N VAL A 53 -22.58 9.41 12.36
CA VAL A 53 -21.29 9.39 11.67
C VAL A 53 -21.34 8.44 10.46
N ASP A 54 -21.88 7.23 10.65
CA ASP A 54 -22.05 6.26 9.55
C ASP A 54 -22.98 6.79 8.46
N ALA A 55 -24.06 7.50 8.84
CA ALA A 55 -24.94 8.16 7.89
C ALA A 55 -24.23 9.26 7.08
N VAL A 56 -23.37 10.06 7.71
CA VAL A 56 -22.53 11.06 7.02
C VAL A 56 -21.62 10.37 6.00
N LEU A 57 -20.88 9.34 6.43
CA LEU A 57 -19.96 8.58 5.59
C LEU A 57 -20.67 7.97 4.36
N LYS A 58 -21.83 7.35 4.58
CA LYS A 58 -22.66 6.79 3.52
C LYS A 58 -23.16 7.85 2.54
N ALA A 59 -23.63 9.00 3.04
CA ALA A 59 -24.11 10.11 2.22
C ALA A 59 -22.99 10.71 1.36
N ARG A 60 -21.77 10.83 1.91
CA ARG A 60 -20.59 11.31 1.16
C ARG A 60 -20.25 10.39 -0.01
N ALA A 61 -20.14 9.09 0.24
CA ALA A 61 -19.87 8.10 -0.80
C ALA A 61 -20.94 8.14 -1.91
N ALA A 62 -22.23 8.10 -1.54
CA ALA A 62 -23.33 8.14 -2.49
C ALA A 62 -23.37 9.46 -3.30
N ALA A 63 -22.97 10.57 -2.69
CA ALA A 63 -22.91 11.86 -3.37
C ALA A 63 -21.82 11.89 -4.45
N VAL A 64 -20.64 11.32 -4.19
CA VAL A 64 -19.57 11.19 -5.21
C VAL A 64 -20.03 10.28 -6.35
N ILE A 65 -20.57 9.10 -6.06
CA ILE A 65 -21.03 8.18 -7.11
C ILE A 65 -22.18 8.78 -7.92
N GLY A 66 -23.14 9.42 -7.25
CA GLY A 66 -24.33 10.02 -7.86
C GLY A 66 -24.14 11.42 -8.44
N GLY A 67 -22.95 12.02 -8.36
CA GLY A 67 -22.72 13.35 -8.93
C GLY A 67 -23.40 14.49 -8.16
N LYS A 68 -23.61 14.36 -6.85
CA LYS A 68 -24.36 15.31 -6.01
C LYS A 68 -23.46 16.18 -5.12
N LEU A 69 -22.73 17.13 -5.69
CA LEU A 69 -21.84 18.05 -4.95
C LEU A 69 -22.52 18.73 -3.73
N PRO A 70 -23.74 19.27 -3.83
CA PRO A 70 -24.39 19.89 -2.67
C PRO A 70 -24.61 18.93 -1.50
N VAL A 71 -24.92 17.66 -1.78
CA VAL A 71 -25.09 16.63 -0.75
C VAL A 71 -23.76 16.30 -0.08
N PHE A 72 -22.67 16.21 -0.86
CA PHE A 72 -21.33 15.94 -0.36
C PHE A 72 -20.85 17.06 0.57
N LEU A 73 -20.96 18.31 0.13
CA LEU A 73 -20.59 19.48 0.94
C LEU A 73 -21.55 19.73 2.11
N GLY A 74 -22.80 19.27 2.02
CA GLY A 74 -23.78 19.34 3.11
C GLY A 74 -23.44 18.48 4.34
N GLN A 75 -22.42 17.62 4.23
CA GLN A 75 -21.90 16.81 5.32
C GLN A 75 -20.71 17.45 6.06
N LEU A 76 -20.26 18.63 5.62
CA LEU A 76 -19.15 19.37 6.21
C LEU A 76 -19.67 20.51 7.09
N ASP A 77 -18.91 20.92 8.10
CA ASP A 77 -19.21 22.13 8.86
C ASP A 77 -19.31 23.35 7.90
N PRO A 78 -20.48 24.03 7.82
CA PRO A 78 -20.63 25.19 6.94
C PRO A 78 -19.71 26.36 7.31
N ARG A 79 -19.22 26.41 8.56
CA ARG A 79 -18.31 27.46 9.04
C ARG A 79 -16.86 27.22 8.65
N ASN A 80 -16.46 25.98 8.37
CA ASN A 80 -15.10 25.65 7.96
C ASN A 80 -14.91 25.80 6.44
N THR A 81 -14.77 27.05 5.99
CA THR A 81 -14.66 27.37 4.55
C THR A 81 -13.44 26.74 3.88
N LYS A 82 -12.31 26.61 4.59
CA LYS A 82 -11.10 25.96 4.09
C LYS A 82 -11.31 24.47 3.82
N LEU A 83 -11.88 23.75 4.78
CA LEU A 83 -12.25 22.34 4.63
C LEU A 83 -13.21 22.13 3.46
N ARG A 84 -14.24 22.96 3.34
CA ARG A 84 -15.20 22.90 2.23
C ARG A 84 -14.52 23.11 0.87
N ALA A 85 -13.60 24.06 0.76
CA ALA A 85 -12.85 24.30 -0.47
C ALA A 85 -11.97 23.10 -0.84
N ARG A 86 -11.23 22.52 0.11
CA ARG A 86 -10.43 21.30 -0.12
C ARG A 86 -11.30 20.14 -0.58
N HIS A 87 -12.41 19.89 0.10
CA HIS A 87 -13.33 18.81 -0.25
C HIS A 87 -14.09 19.04 -1.57
N GLN A 88 -14.30 20.29 -1.98
CA GLN A 88 -14.85 20.56 -3.32
C GLN A 88 -13.88 20.10 -4.42
N VAL A 89 -12.57 20.33 -4.23
CA VAL A 89 -11.53 19.82 -5.13
C VAL A 89 -11.45 18.29 -5.06
N GLN A 90 -11.43 17.71 -3.85
CA GLN A 90 -11.44 16.26 -3.65
C GLN A 90 -12.63 15.60 -4.35
N TYR A 91 -13.83 16.16 -4.22
CA TYR A 91 -15.02 15.68 -4.91
C TYR A 91 -14.84 15.70 -6.43
N ALA A 92 -14.36 16.83 -6.98
CA ALA A 92 -14.13 16.97 -8.42
C ALA A 92 -13.10 15.94 -8.92
N ASN A 93 -12.04 15.73 -8.16
CA ASN A 93 -11.00 14.74 -8.44
C ASN A 93 -11.55 13.31 -8.43
N LEU A 94 -12.26 12.90 -7.37
CA LEU A 94 -12.87 11.56 -7.29
C LEU A 94 -13.86 11.31 -8.43
N ARG A 95 -14.65 12.33 -8.82
CA ARG A 95 -15.53 12.26 -10.00
C ARG A 95 -14.74 12.07 -11.29
N LYS A 96 -13.64 12.81 -11.47
CA LYS A 96 -12.80 12.76 -12.67
C LYS A 96 -12.03 11.43 -12.79
N ILE A 97 -11.62 10.83 -11.67
CA ILE A 97 -11.02 9.50 -11.58
C ILE A 97 -12.01 8.39 -11.95
N GLY A 98 -13.32 8.64 -11.88
CA GLY A 98 -14.33 7.72 -12.43
C GLY A 98 -14.37 6.41 -11.66
N LEU A 99 -14.94 6.45 -10.47
CA LEU A 99 -15.02 5.30 -9.57
C LEU A 99 -16.17 4.36 -9.95
N ARG A 100 -15.92 3.05 -9.88
CA ARG A 100 -16.94 2.01 -9.91
C ARG A 100 -17.65 1.91 -8.57
N SER A 101 -16.89 1.99 -7.47
CA SER A 101 -17.45 2.02 -6.12
C SER A 101 -16.61 2.90 -5.20
N LEU A 102 -17.30 3.47 -4.21
CA LEU A 102 -16.71 4.21 -3.11
C LEU A 102 -17.53 3.90 -1.85
N THR A 103 -16.87 3.47 -0.79
CA THR A 103 -17.48 3.27 0.53
C THR A 103 -16.55 3.79 1.60
N TYR A 104 -17.13 4.23 2.71
CA TYR A 104 -16.38 4.53 3.92
C TYR A 104 -16.90 3.64 5.04
N ARG A 105 -16.00 3.13 5.88
CA ARG A 105 -16.32 2.38 7.11
C ARG A 105 -15.47 2.95 8.24
N ARG A 106 -15.98 2.94 9.46
CA ARG A 106 -15.10 3.12 10.63
C ARG A 106 -14.29 1.85 10.82
N GLU A 107 -13.08 1.97 11.32
CA GLU A 107 -12.27 0.82 11.72
C GLU A 107 -12.92 0.13 12.93
N ALA A 108 -13.07 -1.19 12.86
CA ALA A 108 -13.74 -1.96 13.91
C ALA A 108 -12.91 -1.97 15.20
N GLY A 109 -13.57 -1.78 16.35
CA GLY A 109 -12.91 -1.82 17.66
C GLY A 109 -12.06 -0.59 18.02
N TRP A 110 -11.90 0.37 17.12
CA TRP A 110 -11.18 1.62 17.41
C TRP A 110 -12.07 2.60 18.21
N VAL A 111 -11.51 3.20 19.25
CA VAL A 111 -12.22 4.08 20.19
C VAL A 111 -12.11 5.54 19.75
N PRO A 112 -13.24 6.27 19.59
CA PRO A 112 -13.25 7.68 19.23
C PRO A 112 -12.43 8.58 20.15
N GLU A 113 -11.52 9.35 19.55
CA GLU A 113 -10.61 10.25 20.26
C GLU A 113 -11.21 11.65 20.38
N PRO A 114 -11.39 12.19 21.59
CA PRO A 114 -11.89 13.55 21.76
C PRO A 114 -10.96 14.59 21.11
N GLN A 115 -11.53 15.49 20.30
CA GLN A 115 -10.80 16.58 19.64
C GLN A 115 -11.29 17.94 20.16
N ALA A 116 -10.82 18.32 21.35
CA ALA A 116 -11.33 19.49 22.08
C ALA A 116 -11.20 20.81 21.30
N GLN A 117 -10.23 20.93 20.39
CA GLN A 117 -10.07 22.08 19.49
C GLN A 117 -11.26 22.29 18.54
N HIS A 118 -12.07 21.26 18.32
CA HIS A 118 -13.30 21.31 17.52
C HIS A 118 -14.59 21.34 18.38
N GLY A 119 -14.44 21.46 19.71
CA GLY A 119 -15.51 21.57 20.70
C GLY A 119 -15.67 20.32 21.57
N ALA A 120 -16.43 20.45 22.66
CA ALA A 120 -16.61 19.39 23.67
C ALA A 120 -17.31 18.11 23.16
N LYS A 121 -17.95 18.18 21.99
CA LYS A 121 -18.59 17.05 21.30
C LYS A 121 -17.99 16.88 19.91
N ALA A 122 -16.67 16.74 19.87
CA ALA A 122 -15.92 16.46 18.66
C ALA A 122 -15.03 15.25 18.89
N PHE A 123 -15.06 14.31 17.94
CA PHE A 123 -14.33 13.06 18.03
C PHE A 123 -13.72 12.73 16.67
N ALA A 124 -12.45 12.35 16.69
CA ALA A 124 -11.77 11.78 15.54
C ALA A 124 -12.16 10.30 15.39
N PHE A 125 -12.11 9.81 14.16
CA PHE A 125 -12.34 8.42 13.77
C PHE A 125 -11.30 7.96 12.77
N ARG A 126 -10.79 6.73 12.97
CA ARG A 126 -10.13 5.99 11.90
C ARG A 126 -11.18 5.46 10.92
N ILE A 127 -11.00 5.82 9.67
CA ILE A 127 -11.91 5.57 8.56
C ILE A 127 -11.19 4.76 7.50
N MET A 128 -11.83 3.67 7.09
CA MET A 128 -11.47 2.90 5.92
C MET A 128 -12.21 3.44 4.71
N MET A 129 -11.50 4.11 3.80
CA MET A 129 -12.02 4.49 2.50
C MET A 129 -11.76 3.35 1.51
N LEU A 130 -12.82 2.67 1.08
CA LEU A 130 -12.77 1.60 0.08
C LEU A 130 -13.08 2.18 -1.30
N VAL A 131 -12.08 2.20 -2.18
CA VAL A 131 -12.13 2.85 -3.50
C VAL A 131 -11.92 1.82 -4.59
N GLN A 132 -12.77 1.82 -5.62
CA GLN A 132 -12.56 1.02 -6.82
C GLN A 132 -12.64 1.90 -8.05
N VAL A 133 -11.54 2.06 -8.78
CA VAL A 133 -11.46 2.80 -10.04
C VAL A 133 -12.04 1.94 -11.17
N ASN A 134 -12.97 2.52 -11.93
CA ASN A 134 -13.65 1.79 -12.99
C ASN A 134 -12.69 1.42 -14.13
N GLY A 135 -12.71 0.15 -14.53
CA GLY A 135 -11.86 -0.38 -15.60
C GLY A 135 -10.38 -0.55 -15.25
N ILE A 136 -10.02 -0.35 -13.98
CA ILE A 136 -8.64 -0.53 -13.47
C ILE A 136 -8.63 -1.56 -12.34
N ASP A 137 -9.45 -1.33 -11.31
CA ASP A 137 -9.42 -2.16 -10.11
C ASP A 137 -10.40 -3.35 -10.17
N THR A 138 -9.91 -4.56 -9.91
CA THR A 138 -10.77 -5.75 -9.77
C THR A 138 -11.61 -5.72 -8.50
N SER A 139 -11.08 -5.13 -7.43
CA SER A 139 -11.66 -5.08 -6.10
C SER A 139 -11.50 -3.69 -5.48
N ALA A 140 -12.32 -3.34 -4.50
CA ALA A 140 -12.13 -2.08 -3.79
C ALA A 140 -10.86 -2.14 -2.93
N ARG A 141 -10.03 -1.11 -3.05
CA ARG A 141 -8.82 -0.93 -2.30
C ARG A 141 -9.07 -0.14 -1.02
N TYR A 142 -8.47 -0.59 0.07
CA TYR A 142 -8.37 0.14 1.32
C TYR A 142 -7.41 1.32 1.22
N VAL A 143 -7.91 2.50 1.60
CA VAL A 143 -7.16 3.73 1.83
C VAL A 143 -7.45 4.15 3.27
N PRO A 144 -6.44 4.18 4.17
CA PRO A 144 -6.62 4.70 5.52
C PRO A 144 -6.96 6.20 5.47
N ALA A 145 -7.83 6.63 6.37
CA ALA A 145 -8.23 8.02 6.56
C ALA A 145 -8.54 8.31 8.03
N GLY A 146 -8.37 9.56 8.42
CA GLY A 146 -8.74 10.06 9.73
C GLY A 146 -9.71 11.21 9.59
N TYR A 147 -10.92 11.10 10.14
CA TYR A 147 -11.93 12.16 10.06
C TYR A 147 -12.43 12.56 11.43
N THR A 148 -12.49 13.86 11.67
CA THR A 148 -13.08 14.42 12.89
C THR A 148 -14.50 14.87 12.61
N PHE A 149 -15.41 14.43 13.47
CA PHE A 149 -16.81 14.82 13.43
C PHE A 149 -17.16 15.59 14.68
N ALA A 150 -18.04 16.58 14.55
CA ALA A 150 -18.59 17.28 15.70
C ALA A 150 -20.07 17.56 15.54
N GLU A 151 -20.78 17.61 16.65
CA GLU A 151 -22.19 17.98 16.67
C GLU A 151 -22.34 19.50 16.44
N ARG A 152 -23.18 19.88 15.47
CA ARG A 152 -23.57 21.26 15.14
C ARG A 152 -25.08 21.30 14.98
N ASN A 153 -25.77 22.02 15.87
CA ASN A 153 -27.23 22.17 15.84
C ASN A 153 -27.97 20.81 15.74
N GLY A 154 -27.55 19.81 16.54
CA GLY A 154 -28.17 18.48 16.57
C GLY A 154 -27.80 17.56 15.40
N ARG A 155 -26.84 17.95 14.55
CA ARG A 155 -26.34 17.14 13.43
C ARG A 155 -24.84 16.90 13.56
N TRP A 156 -24.40 15.68 13.36
CA TRP A 156 -22.97 15.39 13.20
C TRP A 156 -22.50 15.81 11.81
N LEU A 157 -21.40 16.55 11.77
CA LEU A 157 -20.77 17.03 10.55
C LEU A 157 -19.27 16.74 10.62
N LEU A 158 -18.64 16.49 9.47
CA LEU A 158 -17.19 16.41 9.37
C LEU A 158 -16.62 17.82 9.51
N VAL A 159 -15.72 17.99 10.48
CA VAL A 159 -15.14 19.29 10.87
C VAL A 159 -13.63 19.39 10.60
N ASP A 160 -12.97 18.25 10.46
CA ASP A 160 -11.56 18.13 10.07
C ASP A 160 -11.28 16.76 9.40
N ASP A 161 -10.23 16.71 8.58
CA ASP A 161 -9.80 15.53 7.82
C ASP A 161 -8.29 15.23 7.93
N ASP A 162 -7.61 15.87 8.89
CA ASP A 162 -6.17 15.81 9.11
C ASP A 162 -5.77 15.58 10.59
N ASP A 163 -6.67 15.68 11.58
CA ASP A 163 -6.34 15.46 13.01
C ASP A 163 -5.62 14.12 13.29
N LEU A 164 -5.92 13.06 12.54
CA LEU A 164 -5.24 11.74 12.65
C LEU A 164 -4.27 11.46 11.48
N ALA A 165 -3.79 12.49 10.78
CA ALA A 165 -2.92 12.29 9.60
C ALA A 165 -1.63 11.54 9.97
N ALA A 166 -1.03 11.87 11.11
CA ALA A 166 0.20 11.21 11.58
C ALA A 166 -0.01 9.71 11.90
N GLU A 167 -1.22 9.30 12.25
CA GLU A 167 -1.54 7.91 12.62
C GLU A 167 -2.01 7.04 11.45
N THR A 168 -2.37 7.66 10.32
CA THR A 168 -3.03 6.98 9.20
C THR A 168 -2.11 6.83 7.98
N ASP A 169 -0.79 6.86 8.19
CA ASP A 169 0.28 6.99 7.18
C ASP A 169 0.15 8.22 6.25
N ARG A 170 -0.95 8.98 6.36
CA ARG A 170 -1.21 10.24 5.66
C ARG A 170 -0.24 11.37 6.01
N GLY A 171 0.52 11.20 7.10
CA GLY A 171 1.59 12.11 7.48
C GLY A 171 2.77 12.09 6.51
N LYS A 172 3.01 10.95 5.84
CA LYS A 172 4.12 10.77 4.89
C LYS A 172 3.68 11.01 3.44
N THR A 173 2.56 10.41 3.04
CA THR A 173 2.03 10.52 1.67
C THR A 173 0.55 10.86 1.64
N ARG A 174 0.06 11.37 0.51
CA ARG A 174 -1.34 11.73 0.28
C ARG A 174 -1.85 11.12 -1.00
N GLU A 175 -3.12 10.78 -0.99
CA GLU A 175 -3.80 10.27 -2.16
C GLU A 175 -3.96 11.36 -3.23
N PRO A 176 -3.95 11.00 -4.54
CA PRO A 176 -3.98 12.00 -5.62
C PRO A 176 -5.16 12.98 -5.56
N TRP A 177 -6.30 12.52 -5.04
CA TRP A 177 -7.49 13.36 -4.91
C TRP A 177 -7.40 14.41 -3.78
N ASP A 178 -6.41 14.30 -2.88
CA ASP A 178 -6.15 15.25 -1.79
C ASP A 178 -5.13 16.34 -2.17
N LEU A 179 -4.45 16.19 -3.32
CA LEU A 179 -3.28 17.00 -3.72
C LEU A 179 -3.59 18.14 -4.70
N GLY A 180 -4.77 18.73 -4.57
CA GLY A 180 -5.23 19.81 -5.46
C GLY A 180 -5.85 19.31 -6.76
N PRO A 181 -6.24 20.20 -7.69
CA PRO A 181 -6.91 19.80 -8.93
C PRO A 181 -6.02 18.87 -9.78
N LEU A 182 -6.61 17.82 -10.35
CA LEU A 182 -5.91 16.87 -11.20
C LEU A 182 -6.51 16.75 -12.60
N GLU A 183 -5.75 16.15 -13.51
CA GLU A 183 -6.18 15.70 -14.84
C GLU A 183 -6.08 14.19 -14.96
N VAL A 184 -7.00 13.60 -15.72
CA VAL A 184 -7.04 12.16 -15.97
C VAL A 184 -6.97 11.91 -17.47
N VAL A 185 -5.95 11.16 -17.88
CA VAL A 185 -5.81 10.65 -19.24
C VAL A 185 -6.10 9.14 -19.21
N ARG A 186 -6.98 8.67 -20.09
CA ARG A 186 -7.43 7.27 -20.11
C ARG A 186 -7.12 6.61 -21.44
N GLY A 187 -6.74 5.34 -21.37
CA GLY A 187 -6.78 4.41 -22.50
C GLY A 187 -7.25 3.04 -22.04
N PRO A 188 -7.31 2.05 -22.95
CA PRO A 188 -7.70 0.69 -22.60
C PRO A 188 -6.79 0.12 -21.50
N GLY A 189 -7.35 -0.19 -20.33
CA GLY A 189 -6.63 -0.78 -19.20
C GLY A 189 -5.61 0.13 -18.50
N VAL A 190 -5.53 1.42 -18.85
CA VAL A 190 -4.57 2.36 -18.25
C VAL A 190 -5.24 3.69 -17.92
N LEU A 191 -4.99 4.19 -16.72
CA LEU A 191 -5.41 5.52 -16.26
C LEU A 191 -4.19 6.27 -15.74
N VAL A 192 -3.97 7.48 -16.24
CA VAL A 192 -2.85 8.33 -15.83
C VAL A 192 -3.39 9.59 -15.15
N ILE A 193 -2.91 9.87 -13.94
CA ILE A 193 -3.19 11.08 -13.17
C ILE A 193 -1.99 12.01 -13.26
N VAL A 194 -2.23 13.25 -13.69
CA VAL A 194 -1.21 14.31 -13.82
C VAL A 194 -1.77 15.66 -13.36
N PRO A 195 -0.94 16.68 -13.11
CA PRO A 195 -1.42 18.05 -12.94
C PRO A 195 -2.21 18.54 -14.17
N PRO A 196 -3.18 19.46 -14.02
CA PRO A 196 -3.96 20.00 -15.15
C PRO A 196 -3.12 20.61 -16.27
N SER A 197 -2.00 21.24 -15.93
CA SER A 197 -1.02 21.80 -16.87
C SER A 197 -0.25 20.74 -17.65
N GLU A 198 -0.25 19.48 -17.22
CA GLU A 198 0.60 18.41 -17.74
C GLU A 198 -0.19 17.34 -18.52
N ARG A 199 -1.37 17.69 -19.07
CA ARG A 199 -2.17 16.77 -19.89
C ARG A 199 -1.37 16.13 -21.05
N ALA A 200 -0.42 16.87 -21.62
CA ALA A 200 0.47 16.33 -22.67
C ALA A 200 1.37 15.22 -22.14
N ASN A 201 1.97 15.40 -20.95
CA ASN A 201 2.73 14.37 -20.25
C ASN A 201 1.86 13.13 -19.98
N GLY A 202 0.63 13.32 -19.49
CA GLY A 202 -0.30 12.20 -19.26
C GLY A 202 -0.60 11.39 -20.52
N ARG A 203 -0.63 12.01 -21.71
CA ARG A 203 -0.77 11.29 -22.99
C ARG A 203 0.50 10.55 -23.40
N ARG A 204 1.69 11.11 -23.12
CA ARG A 204 2.97 10.44 -23.32
C ARG A 204 3.06 9.19 -22.44
N LEU A 205 2.86 9.33 -21.13
CA LEU A 205 2.88 8.19 -20.19
C LEU A 205 1.85 7.12 -20.55
N LEU A 206 0.66 7.50 -21.04
CA LEU A 206 -0.30 6.52 -21.56
C LEU A 206 0.24 5.75 -22.78
N HIS A 207 0.98 6.42 -23.67
CA HIS A 207 1.62 5.77 -24.82
C HIS A 207 2.73 4.82 -24.37
N GLU A 208 3.65 5.28 -23.50
CA GLU A 208 4.72 4.45 -22.94
C GLU A 208 4.17 3.21 -22.23
N ALA A 209 3.12 3.38 -21.39
CA ALA A 209 2.47 2.28 -20.70
C ALA A 209 1.88 1.22 -21.65
N ARG A 210 1.38 1.64 -22.83
CA ARG A 210 0.85 0.73 -23.84
C ARG A 210 1.95 -0.08 -24.53
N ILE A 211 3.18 0.42 -24.58
CA ILE A 211 4.33 -0.32 -25.09
C ILE A 211 4.84 -1.31 -24.03
N ALA A 212 4.90 -0.89 -22.76
CA ALA A 212 5.34 -1.75 -21.65
C ALA A 212 4.41 -2.95 -21.37
N THR A 213 3.09 -2.74 -21.48
CA THR A 213 2.08 -3.73 -21.03
C THR A 213 2.20 -5.11 -21.72
N PRO A 214 2.34 -5.21 -23.06
CA PRO A 214 2.53 -6.50 -23.74
C PRO A 214 3.79 -7.26 -23.31
N ALA A 215 4.91 -6.57 -23.10
CA ALA A 215 6.17 -7.19 -22.67
C ALA A 215 6.00 -7.85 -21.31
N VAL A 216 5.45 -7.10 -20.34
CA VAL A 216 5.16 -7.59 -18.98
C VAL A 216 4.21 -8.78 -19.01
N ARG A 217 3.11 -8.69 -19.78
CA ARG A 217 2.14 -9.79 -19.89
C ARG A 217 2.77 -11.06 -20.48
N THR A 218 3.66 -10.90 -21.46
CA THR A 218 4.36 -12.02 -22.10
C THR A 218 5.34 -12.69 -21.12
N ALA A 219 6.14 -11.89 -20.43
CA ALA A 219 7.15 -12.37 -19.49
C ALA A 219 6.54 -13.02 -18.24
N THR A 220 5.58 -12.35 -17.62
CA THR A 220 4.94 -12.80 -16.36
C THR A 220 3.85 -13.84 -16.59
N ARG A 221 3.36 -14.00 -17.83
CA ARG A 221 2.17 -14.80 -18.17
C ARG A 221 0.93 -14.40 -17.36
N ARG A 222 0.88 -13.16 -16.87
CA ARG A 222 -0.19 -12.62 -16.03
C ARG A 222 -0.82 -11.42 -16.72
N ALA A 223 -2.14 -11.34 -16.62
CA ALA A 223 -2.89 -10.17 -17.05
C ALA A 223 -3.26 -9.34 -15.82
N GLN A 224 -2.78 -8.11 -15.77
CA GLN A 224 -3.31 -7.11 -14.83
C GLN A 224 -4.70 -6.69 -15.31
N ALA A 225 -5.60 -6.40 -14.38
CA ALA A 225 -6.94 -5.91 -14.74
C ALA A 225 -6.91 -4.49 -15.32
N GLY A 226 -5.95 -3.69 -14.86
CA GLY A 226 -5.59 -2.38 -15.38
C GLY A 226 -4.55 -1.71 -14.49
N ILE A 227 -4.01 -0.58 -14.94
CA ILE A 227 -2.91 0.12 -14.28
C ILE A 227 -3.29 1.57 -14.04
N LEU A 228 -3.21 2.00 -12.79
CA LEU A 228 -3.26 3.40 -12.39
C LEU A 228 -1.85 3.95 -12.27
N ILE A 229 -1.52 4.99 -13.04
CA ILE A 229 -0.26 5.74 -12.95
C ILE A 229 -0.55 7.08 -12.30
N VAL A 230 0.20 7.41 -11.24
CA VAL A 230 0.17 8.70 -10.55
C VAL A 230 1.49 9.41 -10.83
N ALA A 231 1.42 10.54 -11.55
CA ALA A 231 2.56 11.34 -11.96
C ALA A 231 2.30 12.81 -11.60
N LEU A 232 2.30 13.10 -10.29
CA LEU A 232 2.03 14.44 -9.75
C LEU A 232 3.33 15.16 -9.40
N GLY A 233 3.32 16.49 -9.48
CA GLY A 233 4.45 17.33 -9.08
C GLY A 233 4.52 17.62 -7.57
N ASP A 234 3.49 17.25 -6.80
CA ASP A 234 3.48 17.46 -5.34
C ASP A 234 4.29 16.36 -4.66
N GLY A 235 5.31 16.75 -3.87
CA GLY A 235 6.17 15.85 -3.11
C GLY A 235 5.42 14.83 -2.26
N ARG A 236 4.25 15.21 -1.72
CA ARG A 236 3.42 14.35 -0.87
C ARG A 236 2.73 13.22 -1.64
N SER A 237 2.82 13.18 -2.97
CA SER A 237 2.32 12.04 -3.75
C SER A 237 3.21 10.80 -3.65
N PHE A 238 4.44 10.94 -3.13
CA PHE A 238 5.45 9.89 -3.09
C PHE A 238 6.08 9.78 -1.70
N ASP A 239 6.36 8.57 -1.23
CA ASP A 239 7.00 8.36 0.08
C ASP A 239 8.51 8.55 -0.02
N ALA A 240 9.08 9.42 0.82
CA ALA A 240 10.53 9.65 0.83
C ALA A 240 11.33 8.42 1.31
N GLU A 241 10.67 7.44 1.94
CA GLU A 241 11.26 6.16 2.33
C GLU A 241 11.33 5.16 1.17
N TRP A 242 10.65 5.41 0.05
CA TRP A 242 10.78 4.58 -1.14
C TRP A 242 12.10 4.87 -1.85
N GLN A 243 13.08 4.02 -1.59
CA GLN A 243 14.46 4.18 -2.04
C GLN A 243 14.96 2.96 -2.83
N THR A 244 15.81 3.24 -3.81
CA THR A 244 16.54 2.30 -4.67
C THR A 244 17.98 2.82 -4.76
N GLY A 245 19.00 1.98 -4.55
CA GLY A 245 20.38 2.48 -4.74
C GLY A 245 20.87 3.44 -3.65
N GLY A 246 20.19 3.54 -2.50
CA GLY A 246 20.43 4.60 -1.50
C GLY A 246 19.92 5.99 -1.94
N HIS A 247 19.14 6.05 -3.02
CA HIS A 247 18.53 7.26 -3.56
C HIS A 247 17.01 7.09 -3.67
N PRO A 248 16.22 8.17 -3.81
CA PRO A 248 14.78 8.04 -4.06
C PRO A 248 14.51 7.20 -5.31
N ALA A 249 13.59 6.23 -5.21
CA ALA A 249 13.20 5.42 -6.35
C ALA A 249 12.51 6.29 -7.42
N ALA A 250 12.74 6.00 -8.70
CA ALA A 250 12.17 6.77 -9.80
C ALA A 250 10.65 6.58 -9.94
N ALA A 251 10.19 5.36 -9.64
CA ALA A 251 8.78 5.00 -9.54
C ALA A 251 8.62 3.80 -8.61
N VAL A 252 7.39 3.53 -8.16
CA VAL A 252 7.06 2.39 -7.28
C VAL A 252 5.70 1.80 -7.61
N ALA A 253 5.64 0.47 -7.71
CA ALA A 253 4.42 -0.32 -7.75
C ALA A 253 3.78 -0.49 -6.35
N VAL A 254 3.09 0.54 -5.87
CA VAL A 254 2.40 0.54 -4.58
C VAL A 254 1.21 -0.41 -4.59
N GLN A 255 1.24 -1.40 -3.71
CA GLN A 255 0.25 -2.47 -3.64
C GLN A 255 -1.14 -1.97 -3.20
N ASN A 256 -2.15 -2.61 -3.77
CA ASN A 256 -3.55 -2.39 -3.45
C ASN A 256 -4.05 -3.49 -2.51
N TYR A 257 -4.32 -3.13 -1.26
CA TYR A 257 -4.87 -4.03 -0.26
C TYR A 257 -6.40 -4.00 -0.29
N THR A 258 -7.02 -5.18 -0.30
CA THR A 258 -8.47 -5.36 -0.22
C THR A 258 -8.82 -6.20 1.00
N PRO A 259 -9.78 -5.78 1.85
CA PRO A 259 -10.32 -6.60 2.92
C PRO A 259 -10.89 -7.93 2.42
N ILE A 260 -10.64 -9.02 3.14
CA ILE A 260 -11.20 -10.34 2.80
C ILE A 260 -12.25 -10.85 3.80
N ASP A 261 -12.40 -10.16 4.92
CA ASP A 261 -13.40 -10.38 5.96
C ASP A 261 -14.28 -9.12 6.14
N PRO A 262 -15.52 -9.27 6.63
CA PRO A 262 -16.42 -8.13 6.86
C PRO A 262 -15.86 -7.07 7.80
N GLU A 263 -15.12 -7.50 8.82
CA GLU A 263 -14.50 -6.69 9.86
C GLU A 263 -13.23 -5.98 9.36
N ALA A 264 -12.72 -6.39 8.19
CA ALA A 264 -11.52 -5.87 7.55
C ALA A 264 -10.26 -5.95 8.44
N THR A 265 -10.15 -7.06 9.17
CA THR A 265 -8.98 -7.44 9.98
C THR A 265 -7.93 -8.19 9.16
N GLN A 266 -8.30 -8.69 7.98
CA GLN A 266 -7.44 -9.40 7.06
C GLN A 266 -7.50 -8.77 5.66
N PHE A 267 -6.34 -8.72 5.00
CA PHE A 267 -6.20 -8.11 3.69
C PHE A 267 -5.48 -9.05 2.72
N LYS A 268 -5.77 -8.88 1.43
CA LYS A 268 -4.98 -9.45 0.34
C LYS A 268 -4.58 -8.37 -0.65
N VAL A 269 -3.44 -8.56 -1.30
CA VAL A 269 -3.03 -7.74 -2.45
C VAL A 269 -3.88 -8.13 -3.67
N THR A 270 -4.57 -7.17 -4.27
CA THR A 270 -5.44 -7.39 -5.44
C THR A 270 -4.96 -6.69 -6.71
N GLY A 271 -3.87 -5.94 -6.61
CA GLY A 271 -3.21 -5.24 -7.70
C GLY A 271 -2.20 -4.24 -7.14
N SER A 272 -1.74 -3.33 -7.98
CA SER A 272 -0.91 -2.19 -7.57
C SER A 272 -1.27 -0.95 -8.40
N ARG A 273 -0.85 0.21 -7.93
CA ARG A 273 -0.74 1.45 -8.71
C ARG A 273 0.73 1.79 -8.88
N ILE A 274 1.06 2.47 -9.96
CA ILE A 274 2.41 3.01 -10.17
C ILE A 274 2.42 4.45 -9.72
N VAL A 275 3.30 4.79 -8.80
CA VAL A 275 3.53 6.16 -8.37
C VAL A 275 4.90 6.57 -8.85
N ILE A 276 4.96 7.56 -9.73
CA ILE A 276 6.20 8.09 -10.27
C ILE A 276 6.69 9.20 -9.35
N HIS A 277 7.98 9.19 -9.03
CA HIS A 277 8.57 10.23 -8.21
C HIS A 277 8.38 11.60 -8.89
N PRO A 278 8.06 12.67 -8.14
CA PRO A 278 7.76 13.97 -8.73
C PRO A 278 8.85 14.51 -9.65
N SER A 279 10.14 14.28 -9.38
CA SER A 279 11.23 14.71 -10.28
C SER A 279 11.28 13.91 -11.58
N GLU A 280 10.91 12.63 -11.55
CA GLU A 280 11.06 11.70 -12.68
C GLU A 280 9.84 11.69 -13.61
N ARG A 281 8.74 12.35 -13.24
CA ARG A 281 7.48 12.35 -14.02
C ARG A 281 7.63 12.82 -15.47
N ALA A 282 8.65 13.63 -15.76
CA ALA A 282 8.92 14.15 -17.10
C ALA A 282 9.74 13.17 -17.95
N ASP A 283 10.49 12.28 -17.32
CA ASP A 283 11.50 11.42 -17.95
C ASP A 283 11.12 9.94 -17.91
N ALA A 284 10.18 9.55 -17.05
CA ALA A 284 9.65 8.20 -17.00
C ALA A 284 9.12 7.75 -18.37
N ASP A 285 9.62 6.57 -18.79
CA ASP A 285 9.41 5.98 -20.10
C ASP A 285 8.90 4.52 -20.01
N ARG A 286 8.78 3.86 -21.16
CA ARG A 286 8.34 2.46 -21.26
C ARG A 286 9.23 1.45 -20.54
N PHE A 287 10.53 1.71 -20.37
CA PHE A 287 11.46 0.79 -19.72
C PHE A 287 11.22 0.79 -18.21
N LEU A 288 11.25 1.98 -17.59
CA LEU A 288 10.89 2.14 -16.18
C LEU A 288 9.47 1.62 -15.88
N LEU A 289 8.51 1.91 -16.76
CA LEU A 289 7.15 1.40 -16.60
C LEU A 289 7.08 -0.12 -16.72
N ALA A 290 7.88 -0.76 -17.58
CA ALA A 290 7.91 -2.22 -17.69
C ALA A 290 8.46 -2.88 -16.42
N HIS A 291 9.49 -2.29 -15.80
CA HIS A 291 10.01 -2.71 -14.50
C HIS A 291 8.91 -2.65 -13.42
N GLU A 292 8.29 -1.47 -13.23
CA GLU A 292 7.25 -1.30 -12.21
C GLU A 292 5.98 -2.11 -12.49
N PHE A 293 5.60 -2.27 -13.76
CA PHE A 293 4.46 -3.10 -14.12
C PHE A 293 4.74 -4.57 -13.83
N THR A 294 6.00 -5.01 -13.91
CA THR A 294 6.39 -6.37 -13.51
C THR A 294 6.16 -6.57 -12.02
N HIS A 295 6.60 -5.64 -11.17
CA HIS A 295 6.29 -5.66 -9.73
C HIS A 295 4.78 -5.73 -9.48
N ALA A 296 4.00 -4.89 -10.16
CA ALA A 296 2.55 -4.88 -10.06
C ALA A 296 1.89 -6.19 -10.52
N ALA A 297 2.46 -6.89 -11.51
CA ALA A 297 1.91 -8.16 -12.02
C ALA A 297 2.22 -9.34 -11.09
N MET A 298 3.35 -9.26 -10.36
CA MET A 298 3.83 -10.32 -9.49
C MET A 298 3.35 -10.16 -8.04
N SER A 299 2.98 -8.95 -7.62
CA SER A 299 2.57 -8.64 -6.24
C SER A 299 1.43 -9.52 -5.67
N PRO A 300 0.43 -9.98 -6.44
CA PRO A 300 -0.62 -10.84 -5.89
C PRO A 300 -0.15 -12.25 -5.50
N LEU A 301 1.08 -12.64 -5.84
CA LEU A 301 1.65 -13.95 -5.48
C LEU A 301 2.12 -14.03 -4.03
N GLY A 302 2.31 -12.87 -3.37
CA GLY A 302 2.84 -12.74 -2.02
C GLY A 302 4.23 -12.08 -1.99
N HIS A 303 4.77 -11.92 -0.78
CA HIS A 303 6.02 -11.17 -0.51
C HIS A 303 7.21 -12.09 -0.18
N GLY A 304 7.07 -13.38 -0.46
CA GLY A 304 8.07 -14.40 -0.10
C GLY A 304 9.27 -14.51 -1.02
N ALA A 305 9.16 -13.97 -2.24
CA ALA A 305 10.21 -14.09 -3.23
C ALA A 305 11.45 -13.31 -2.77
N PRO A 306 12.66 -13.88 -2.87
CA PRO A 306 13.87 -13.19 -2.46
C PRO A 306 14.14 -12.00 -3.39
N THR A 307 14.73 -10.94 -2.86
CA THR A 307 14.88 -9.65 -3.55
C THR A 307 15.62 -9.73 -4.88
N TRP A 308 16.70 -10.51 -5.00
CA TRP A 308 17.33 -10.75 -6.32
C TRP A 308 16.36 -11.32 -7.37
N LEU A 309 15.36 -12.10 -6.97
CA LEU A 309 14.39 -12.64 -7.91
C LEU A 309 13.30 -11.61 -8.23
N VAL A 310 12.91 -10.79 -7.25
CA VAL A 310 11.94 -9.70 -7.43
C VAL A 310 12.49 -8.66 -8.40
N GLU A 311 13.64 -8.06 -8.07
CA GLU A 311 14.27 -7.02 -8.90
C GLU A 311 14.86 -7.61 -10.18
N GLY A 312 15.52 -8.77 -10.11
CA GLY A 312 16.12 -9.39 -11.29
C GLY A 312 15.08 -9.81 -12.34
N PHE A 313 13.86 -10.16 -11.93
CA PHE A 313 12.79 -10.47 -12.89
C PHE A 313 12.19 -9.21 -13.49
N ALA A 314 12.04 -8.14 -12.72
CA ALA A 314 11.61 -6.83 -13.24
C ALA A 314 12.62 -6.26 -14.24
N GLU A 315 13.91 -6.30 -13.90
CA GLU A 315 15.00 -5.91 -14.81
C GLU A 315 15.08 -6.81 -16.04
N TYR A 316 14.86 -8.12 -15.89
CA TYR A 316 14.78 -9.01 -17.05
C TYR A 316 13.71 -8.56 -18.05
N VAL A 317 12.52 -8.15 -17.58
CA VAL A 317 11.46 -7.65 -18.47
C VAL A 317 11.85 -6.31 -19.10
N GLU A 318 12.46 -5.40 -18.32
CA GLU A 318 12.96 -4.12 -18.84
C GLU A 318 14.00 -4.33 -19.95
N MET A 319 14.97 -5.20 -19.72
CA MET A 319 16.07 -5.47 -20.65
C MET A 319 15.61 -6.20 -21.91
N GLU A 320 14.63 -7.11 -21.82
CA GLU A 320 14.00 -7.72 -22.99
C GLU A 320 13.27 -6.66 -23.83
N LEU A 321 12.48 -5.77 -23.20
CA LEU A 321 11.83 -4.67 -23.91
C LEU A 321 12.85 -3.71 -24.53
N THR A 322 13.95 -3.43 -23.83
CA THR A 322 15.07 -2.62 -24.33
C THR A 322 15.66 -3.22 -25.62
N ALA A 323 15.82 -4.54 -25.67
CA ALA A 323 16.26 -5.22 -26.89
C ALA A 323 15.20 -5.17 -28.01
N GLU A 324 13.92 -5.39 -27.69
CA GLU A 324 12.79 -5.31 -28.64
C GLU A 324 12.68 -3.92 -29.30
N GLU A 325 12.97 -2.86 -28.54
CA GLU A 325 12.96 -1.47 -28.99
C GLU A 325 14.27 -1.05 -29.72
N GLY A 326 15.19 -1.99 -29.97
CA GLY A 326 16.36 -1.78 -30.83
C GLY A 326 17.62 -1.27 -30.12
N HIS A 327 17.66 -1.24 -28.80
CA HIS A 327 18.81 -0.76 -28.02
C HIS A 327 19.85 -1.86 -27.74
N THR A 328 20.08 -2.77 -28.70
CA THR A 328 20.89 -3.97 -28.50
C THR A 328 22.37 -3.70 -28.22
N GLU A 329 22.93 -2.62 -28.79
CA GLU A 329 24.33 -2.23 -28.55
C GLU A 329 24.53 -1.77 -27.10
N TRP A 330 23.67 -0.85 -26.63
CA TRP A 330 23.69 -0.40 -25.24
C TRP A 330 23.53 -1.58 -24.27
N LEU A 331 22.58 -2.49 -24.54
CA LEU A 331 22.34 -3.66 -23.71
C LEU A 331 23.56 -4.59 -23.66
N ALA A 332 24.22 -4.80 -24.80
CA ALA A 332 25.44 -5.59 -24.85
C ALA A 332 26.56 -4.95 -24.02
N ASP A 333 26.69 -3.63 -24.05
CA ASP A 333 27.70 -2.87 -23.30
C ASP A 333 27.40 -2.91 -21.79
N HIS A 334 26.14 -2.69 -21.42
CA HIS A 334 25.66 -2.80 -20.05
C HIS A 334 25.93 -4.21 -19.47
N ARG A 335 25.57 -5.26 -20.22
CA ARG A 335 25.86 -6.66 -19.86
C ARG A 335 27.36 -6.89 -19.64
N ARG A 336 28.23 -6.35 -20.50
CA ARG A 336 29.70 -6.47 -20.35
C ARG A 336 30.19 -5.77 -19.08
N THR A 337 29.65 -4.61 -18.74
CA THR A 337 30.00 -3.88 -17.52
C THR A 337 29.60 -4.67 -16.26
N ILE A 338 28.37 -5.19 -16.18
CA ILE A 338 27.95 -6.00 -15.03
C ILE A 338 28.79 -7.29 -14.91
N ARG A 339 29.10 -7.95 -16.03
CA ARG A 339 29.97 -9.14 -16.02
C ARG A 339 31.39 -8.84 -15.53
N ARG A 340 31.94 -7.68 -15.88
CA ARG A 340 33.29 -7.25 -15.49
C ARG A 340 33.36 -6.79 -14.03
N GLU A 341 32.35 -6.06 -13.57
CA GLU A 341 32.44 -5.30 -12.31
C GLU A 341 31.58 -5.87 -11.19
N GLY A 342 30.39 -6.37 -11.51
CA GLY A 342 29.43 -6.91 -10.54
C GLY A 342 29.67 -8.39 -10.25
N LEU A 343 29.66 -9.24 -11.29
CA LEU A 343 29.74 -10.70 -11.11
C LEU A 343 30.97 -11.21 -10.34
N PRO A 344 32.20 -10.68 -10.49
CA PRO A 344 33.34 -11.17 -9.72
C PRO A 344 33.17 -11.00 -8.21
N LYS A 345 32.41 -9.98 -7.81
CA LYS A 345 32.15 -9.65 -6.41
C LYS A 345 30.99 -10.46 -5.81
N LEU A 346 30.08 -11.00 -6.62
CA LEU A 346 28.97 -11.85 -6.18
C LEU A 346 29.48 -13.06 -5.37
N LYS A 347 29.16 -13.17 -4.07
CA LYS A 347 29.54 -14.34 -3.25
C LYS A 347 28.36 -15.24 -2.92
N VAL A 348 27.21 -14.63 -2.70
CA VAL A 348 25.92 -15.24 -2.42
C VAL A 348 24.87 -14.53 -3.26
N LEU A 349 23.71 -15.14 -3.50
CA LEU A 349 22.62 -14.44 -4.18
C LEU A 349 22.25 -13.15 -3.40
N PRO A 350 21.98 -12.02 -4.08
CA PRO A 350 21.64 -10.76 -3.42
C PRO A 350 20.31 -10.86 -2.63
N ILE A 351 20.41 -11.10 -1.33
CA ILE A 351 19.28 -10.99 -0.38
C ILE A 351 19.32 -9.62 0.31
N ASP A 352 18.23 -9.18 0.96
CA ASP A 352 18.05 -7.80 1.46
C ASP A 352 19.28 -7.14 2.09
N GLY A 353 19.95 -7.80 3.03
CA GLY A 353 21.12 -7.24 3.71
C GLY A 353 22.36 -7.04 2.84
N VAL A 354 22.43 -7.69 1.68
CA VAL A 354 23.48 -7.53 0.66
C VAL A 354 23.00 -6.62 -0.48
N PHE A 355 21.71 -6.67 -0.80
CA PHE A 355 21.10 -5.94 -1.90
C PHE A 355 21.18 -4.43 -1.67
N HIS A 356 20.83 -3.96 -0.46
CA HIS A 356 20.86 -2.55 -0.06
C HIS A 356 22.16 -2.12 0.66
N GLY A 357 23.23 -2.91 0.51
CA GLY A 357 24.55 -2.67 1.13
C GLY A 357 25.59 -2.16 0.14
N ASP A 358 26.84 -2.63 0.25
CA ASP A 358 28.02 -2.23 -0.55
C ASP A 358 27.89 -2.41 -2.10
N TYR A 359 26.73 -2.87 -2.58
CA TYR A 359 26.48 -3.33 -3.95
C TYR A 359 25.30 -2.66 -4.65
N ASP A 360 24.64 -1.67 -4.04
CA ASP A 360 23.25 -1.30 -4.35
C ASP A 360 22.93 -1.16 -5.86
N GLU A 361 23.62 -0.30 -6.61
CA GLU A 361 23.36 -0.15 -8.06
C GLU A 361 23.74 -1.39 -8.89
N GLN A 362 24.79 -2.13 -8.50
CA GLN A 362 25.21 -3.34 -9.22
C GLN A 362 24.33 -4.55 -8.89
N SER A 363 23.60 -4.52 -7.77
CA SER A 363 22.71 -5.61 -7.32
C SER A 363 21.58 -5.86 -8.33
N TYR A 364 21.03 -4.81 -8.93
CA TYR A 364 19.99 -4.90 -9.97
C TYR A 364 20.51 -5.63 -11.21
N GLY A 365 21.59 -5.12 -11.82
CA GLY A 365 22.20 -5.72 -13.00
C GLY A 365 22.69 -7.16 -12.76
N VAL A 366 23.26 -7.44 -11.58
CA VAL A 366 23.67 -8.83 -11.23
C VAL A 366 22.44 -9.74 -11.09
N SER A 367 21.37 -9.26 -10.48
CA SER A 367 20.10 -9.99 -10.33
C SER A 367 19.44 -10.27 -11.68
N TRP A 368 19.49 -9.30 -12.59
CA TRP A 368 19.10 -9.49 -13.99
C TRP A 368 19.87 -10.63 -14.65
N LEU A 369 21.20 -10.65 -14.56
CA LEU A 369 22.00 -11.73 -15.17
C LEU A 369 21.73 -13.11 -14.54
N ILE A 370 21.37 -13.16 -13.25
CA ILE A 370 20.93 -14.42 -12.61
C ILE A 370 19.61 -14.90 -13.23
N VAL A 371 18.62 -14.02 -13.37
CA VAL A 371 17.32 -14.36 -13.98
C VAL A 371 17.47 -14.69 -15.46
N GLU A 372 18.24 -13.91 -16.22
CA GLU A 372 18.58 -14.17 -17.62
C GLU A 372 19.22 -15.56 -17.79
N HIS A 373 20.15 -15.93 -16.91
CA HIS A 373 20.75 -17.27 -16.92
C HIS A 373 19.70 -18.37 -16.69
N LEU A 374 18.80 -18.19 -15.72
CA LEU A 374 17.73 -19.15 -15.46
C LEU A 374 16.75 -19.27 -16.63
N VAL A 375 16.35 -18.14 -17.23
CA VAL A 375 15.45 -18.12 -18.39
C VAL A 375 16.11 -18.77 -19.59
N THR A 376 17.37 -18.44 -19.88
CA THR A 376 18.14 -19.02 -21.00
C THR A 376 18.33 -20.53 -20.84
N THR A 377 18.60 -20.99 -19.61
CA THR A 377 18.92 -22.40 -19.35
C THR A 377 17.68 -23.28 -19.21
N TYR A 378 16.62 -22.76 -18.57
CA TYR A 378 15.46 -23.56 -18.14
C TYR A 378 14.14 -23.12 -18.74
N GLY A 379 14.10 -21.95 -19.38
CA GLY A 379 12.91 -21.36 -19.98
C GLY A 379 12.07 -20.56 -18.98
N LEU A 380 11.50 -19.46 -19.48
CA LEU A 380 10.64 -18.53 -18.76
C LEU A 380 9.46 -19.20 -18.00
N PRO A 381 8.78 -20.26 -18.52
CA PRO A 381 7.72 -20.93 -17.76
C PRO A 381 8.19 -21.56 -16.45
N LYS A 382 9.40 -22.15 -16.42
CA LYS A 382 9.96 -22.73 -15.19
C LYS A 382 10.34 -21.65 -14.18
N VAL A 383 10.87 -20.52 -14.65
CA VAL A 383 11.18 -19.36 -13.80
C VAL A 383 9.92 -18.77 -13.17
N ASN A 384 8.84 -18.62 -13.94
CA ASN A 384 7.55 -18.21 -13.40
C ASN A 384 6.99 -19.20 -12.35
N ALA A 385 7.14 -20.50 -12.59
CA ALA A 385 6.70 -21.52 -11.64
C ALA A 385 7.54 -21.48 -10.34
N PHE A 386 8.86 -21.28 -10.46
CA PHE A 386 9.75 -21.08 -9.31
C PHE A 386 9.36 -19.84 -8.50
N TYR A 387 9.20 -18.68 -9.15
CA TYR A 387 8.75 -17.44 -8.50
C TYR A 387 7.45 -17.67 -7.72
N THR A 388 6.48 -18.31 -8.36
CA THR A 388 5.18 -18.60 -7.75
C THR A 388 5.29 -19.49 -6.51
N ASP A 389 6.28 -20.39 -6.46
CA ASP A 389 6.49 -21.27 -5.32
C ASP A 389 7.09 -20.50 -4.13
N VAL A 390 8.11 -19.67 -4.39
CA VAL A 390 8.80 -18.92 -3.34
C VAL A 390 8.01 -17.71 -2.84
N ALA A 391 7.14 -17.13 -3.66
CA ALA A 391 6.37 -15.94 -3.26
C ALA A 391 5.32 -16.18 -2.16
N LYS A 392 4.87 -17.43 -1.97
CA LYS A 392 3.69 -17.79 -1.16
C LYS A 392 3.91 -17.77 0.36
N ALA A 393 5.15 -17.92 0.80
CA ALA A 393 5.51 -18.01 2.21
C ALA A 393 6.66 -17.04 2.49
N PRO A 394 6.84 -16.55 3.73
CA PRO A 394 7.98 -15.71 4.07
C PRO A 394 9.29 -16.29 3.56
N GLU A 395 10.20 -15.42 3.11
CA GLU A 395 11.51 -15.82 2.60
C GLU A 395 12.21 -16.71 3.64
N ASP A 396 12.61 -17.90 3.20
CA ASP A 396 13.33 -18.88 4.00
C ASP A 396 14.42 -19.51 3.12
N PRO A 397 15.72 -19.36 3.45
CA PRO A 397 16.80 -19.87 2.63
C PRO A 397 16.69 -21.38 2.35
N ALA A 398 16.24 -22.18 3.32
CA ALA A 398 16.09 -23.61 3.12
C ALA A 398 14.93 -23.94 2.17
N ALA A 399 13.81 -23.19 2.24
CA ALA A 399 12.71 -23.29 1.29
C ALA A 399 13.12 -22.86 -0.11
N ARG A 400 13.90 -21.79 -0.24
CA ARG A 400 14.47 -21.34 -1.51
C ARG A 400 15.34 -22.40 -2.15
N ASP A 401 16.27 -23.00 -1.40
CA ASP A 401 17.12 -24.09 -1.91
C ASP A 401 16.30 -25.32 -2.34
N ARG A 402 15.27 -25.69 -1.57
CA ARG A 402 14.34 -26.76 -1.97
C ARG A 402 13.60 -26.41 -3.27
N ALA A 403 13.18 -25.16 -3.44
CA ALA A 403 12.52 -24.70 -4.66
C ALA A 403 13.49 -24.68 -5.86
N LEU A 404 14.73 -24.23 -5.68
CA LEU A 404 15.77 -24.30 -6.72
C LEU A 404 16.06 -25.75 -7.13
N ALA A 405 16.18 -26.67 -6.18
CA ALA A 405 16.40 -28.09 -6.45
C ALA A 405 15.19 -28.71 -7.19
N LYS A 406 13.97 -28.32 -6.80
CA LYS A 406 12.73 -28.76 -7.44
C LYS A 406 12.64 -28.30 -8.89
N HIS A 407 12.85 -27.01 -9.15
CA HIS A 407 12.59 -26.38 -10.45
C HIS A 407 13.77 -26.47 -11.43
N PHE A 408 15.00 -26.43 -10.94
CA PHE A 408 16.22 -26.28 -11.75
C PHE A 408 17.29 -27.32 -11.45
N LYS A 409 17.10 -28.20 -10.46
CA LYS A 409 18.12 -29.19 -10.03
C LYS A 409 19.45 -28.52 -9.63
N THR A 410 19.36 -27.32 -9.05
CA THR A 410 20.50 -26.53 -8.56
C THR A 410 20.31 -26.16 -7.09
N THR A 411 21.35 -25.59 -6.49
CA THR A 411 21.33 -24.88 -5.20
C THR A 411 21.74 -23.42 -5.42
N ASP A 412 21.59 -22.58 -4.40
CA ASP A 412 22.09 -21.20 -4.42
C ASP A 412 23.57 -21.12 -4.81
N ALA A 413 24.43 -21.89 -4.13
CA ALA A 413 25.88 -21.87 -4.38
C ALA A 413 26.24 -22.33 -5.80
N ALA A 414 25.54 -23.34 -6.31
CA ALA A 414 25.73 -23.82 -7.67
C ALA A 414 25.24 -22.79 -8.71
N LEU A 415 24.16 -22.06 -8.42
CA LEU A 415 23.66 -20.98 -9.27
C LEU A 415 24.64 -19.81 -9.34
N VAL A 416 25.18 -19.36 -8.18
CA VAL A 416 26.22 -18.34 -8.14
C VAL A 416 27.45 -18.74 -8.96
N ALA A 417 27.90 -20.00 -8.83
CA ALA A 417 29.02 -20.50 -9.61
C ALA A 417 28.72 -20.60 -11.12
N ALA A 418 27.46 -20.88 -11.48
CA ALA A 418 27.03 -20.99 -12.87
C ALA A 418 26.96 -19.63 -13.57
N VAL A 419 26.40 -18.60 -12.93
CA VAL A 419 26.24 -17.25 -13.52
C VAL A 419 27.58 -16.55 -13.74
N LYS A 420 28.61 -16.90 -12.96
CA LYS A 420 29.96 -16.37 -13.10
C LYS A 420 30.75 -16.91 -14.29
N ARG A 421 30.33 -18.05 -14.85
CA ARG A 421 30.92 -18.61 -16.07
C ARG A 421 30.30 -17.95 -17.29
#